data_AF-A0A8S3ST84-F1
#
_entry.id   AF-A0A8S3ST84-F1
#
_cell.length_a   1.000
_cell.length_b   1.000
_cell.length_c   1.000
_cell.angle_alpha   90.00
_cell.angle_beta   90.00
_cell.angle_gamma   90.00
#
_symmetry.space_group_name_H-M   'P 1'
#
loop_
_entity.id
_entity.type
_entity.pdbx_description
1 polymer ?
#
loop_
_entity_poly.entity_id
_entity_poly.type
_entity_poly.pdbx_seq_one_letter_code
_entity_poly.pdbx_strand_id
1 'polypeptide(L)'
;MTHLVISADDRRDIEHYPRQDDQNKALLDIVIKRREPAYSVFVDGLRNYGYEDIANDLKCASEKMGPSTTSVPVENKGLSDWTVPLYKIRLQKNYSNIITSVKHDLIVDHLISCAVLTIGDCQKINACPSEEQKNRKLMDTLLHGNENGFTEFLNALRNDSAYADLANKIKYTEVTSTDISNIQSCYNINKRKYGLNVQETTTQLPKKPKEN
;
A
#
# COMPACT_ATOMS: atom_id res chain seq x y z
N MET A 1 -28.27 -1.95 29.15
CA MET A 1 -27.98 -0.66 28.48
C MET A 1 -27.09 -0.97 27.29
N THR A 2 -27.63 -0.91 26.07
CA THR A 2 -26.85 -1.03 24.84
C THR A 2 -26.02 0.24 24.70
N HIS A 3 -24.70 0.16 24.91
CA HIS A 3 -23.81 1.27 24.61
C HIS A 3 -23.90 1.56 23.11
N LEU A 4 -24.49 2.69 22.74
CA LEU A 4 -24.52 3.17 21.36
C LEU A 4 -23.10 3.54 20.97
N VAL A 5 -22.46 2.61 20.26
CA VAL A 5 -21.07 2.69 19.82
C VAL A 5 -20.88 3.78 18.75
N ILE A 6 -21.89 3.98 17.92
CA ILE A 6 -21.96 5.04 16.89
C ILE A 6 -23.04 6.03 17.36
N SER A 7 -22.70 7.31 17.47
CA SER A 7 -23.66 8.34 17.88
C SER A 7 -24.57 8.74 16.72
N ALA A 8 -25.69 9.39 17.03
CA ALA A 8 -26.55 9.98 15.99
C ALA A 8 -25.80 11.04 15.16
N ASP A 9 -24.82 11.72 15.76
CA ASP A 9 -23.97 12.69 15.05
C ASP A 9 -23.05 12.00 14.05
N ASP A 10 -22.36 10.93 14.45
CA ASP A 10 -21.54 10.12 13.55
C ASP A 10 -22.34 9.61 12.34
N ARG A 11 -23.58 9.18 12.59
CA ARG A 11 -24.46 8.70 11.52
C ARG A 11 -24.77 9.80 10.51
N ARG A 12 -25.06 11.02 10.99
CA ARG A 12 -25.28 12.16 10.10
C ARG A 12 -24.02 12.52 9.33
N ASP A 13 -22.85 12.42 9.95
CA ASP A 13 -21.56 12.67 9.29
C ASP A 13 -21.28 11.65 8.19
N ILE A 14 -21.63 10.37 8.41
CA ILE A 14 -21.53 9.32 7.38
C ILE A 14 -22.53 9.59 6.25
N GLU A 15 -23.81 9.77 6.56
CA GLU A 15 -24.88 9.93 5.58
C GLU A 15 -24.76 11.26 4.78
N HIS A 16 -23.98 12.22 5.27
CA HIS A 16 -23.71 13.48 4.57
C HIS A 16 -22.94 13.27 3.25
N TYR A 17 -22.20 12.17 3.11
CA TYR A 17 -21.46 11.89 1.88
C TYR A 17 -22.37 11.31 0.79
N PRO A 18 -22.32 11.82 -0.46
CA PRO A 18 -23.21 11.38 -1.54
C PRO A 18 -22.81 10.06 -2.19
N ARG A 19 -21.55 9.61 -2.03
CA ARG A 19 -21.04 8.38 -2.64
C ARG A 19 -20.82 7.30 -1.57
N GLN A 20 -21.20 6.07 -1.90
CA GLN A 20 -21.06 4.91 -1.00
C GLN A 20 -19.62 4.71 -0.53
N ASP A 21 -18.63 4.89 -1.40
CA ASP A 21 -17.21 4.72 -1.02
C ASP A 21 -16.76 5.73 0.04
N ASP A 22 -17.26 6.97 -0.07
CA ASP A 22 -16.97 8.04 0.89
C ASP A 22 -17.71 7.80 2.22
N GLN A 23 -18.95 7.30 2.17
CA GLN A 23 -19.70 6.86 3.35
C GLN A 23 -19.00 5.71 4.08
N ASN A 24 -18.55 4.70 3.34
CA ASN A 24 -17.82 3.55 3.89
C ASN A 24 -16.51 4.00 4.54
N LYS A 25 -15.80 4.94 3.91
CA LYS A 25 -14.58 5.52 4.48
C LYS A 25 -14.86 6.28 5.77
N ALA A 26 -15.90 7.12 5.81
CA ALA A 26 -16.28 7.84 7.01
C ALA A 26 -16.65 6.89 8.17
N LEU A 27 -17.39 5.82 7.87
CA LEU A 27 -17.72 4.77 8.83
C LEU A 27 -16.47 4.09 9.40
N LEU A 28 -15.51 3.72 8.54
CA LEU A 28 -14.25 3.13 8.96
C LEU A 28 -13.42 4.09 9.82
N ASP A 29 -13.34 5.36 9.45
CA ASP A 29 -12.64 6.39 10.23
C ASP A 29 -13.22 6.53 11.65
N ILE A 30 -14.55 6.45 11.78
CA ILE A 30 -15.24 6.49 13.08
C ILE A 30 -14.93 5.23 13.91
N VAL A 31 -14.99 4.04 13.30
CA VAL A 31 -14.67 2.77 13.96
C VAL A 31 -13.22 2.76 14.46
N ILE A 32 -12.27 3.22 13.64
CA ILE A 32 -10.85 3.34 14.02
C ILE A 32 -10.66 4.32 15.18
N LYS A 33 -11.31 5.48 15.11
CA LYS A 33 -11.19 6.54 16.13
C LYS A 33 -11.73 6.09 17.50
N ARG A 34 -12.76 5.26 17.53
CA ARG A 34 -13.45 4.81 18.76
C ARG A 34 -12.89 3.50 19.36
N ARG A 35 -11.90 2.88 18.70
CA ARG A 35 -11.12 1.71 19.18
C ARG A 35 -11.98 0.44 19.37
N GLU A 36 -11.42 -0.54 20.11
CA GLU A 36 -11.93 -1.89 20.38
C GLU A 36 -13.45 -2.04 20.52
N PRO A 37 -14.18 -1.23 21.33
CA PRO A 37 -15.64 -1.39 21.48
C PRO A 37 -16.41 -1.10 20.19
N ALA A 38 -15.86 -0.24 19.32
CA ALA A 38 -16.47 0.07 18.03
C ALA A 38 -16.15 -0.94 16.95
N TYR A 39 -14.96 -1.51 17.03
CA TYR A 39 -14.52 -2.54 16.13
C TYR A 39 -15.33 -3.83 16.29
N SER A 40 -15.54 -4.30 17.52
CA SER A 40 -16.31 -5.52 17.77
C SER A 40 -17.76 -5.41 17.28
N VAL A 41 -18.43 -4.30 17.59
CA VAL A 41 -19.80 -4.04 17.14
C VAL A 41 -19.89 -3.88 15.61
N PHE A 42 -18.86 -3.33 14.97
CA PHE A 42 -18.78 -3.27 13.51
C PHE A 42 -18.65 -4.67 12.88
N VAL A 43 -17.77 -5.51 13.41
CA VAL A 43 -17.59 -6.90 12.94
C VAL A 43 -18.86 -7.73 13.14
N ASP A 44 -19.53 -7.57 14.29
CA ASP A 44 -20.82 -8.22 14.55
C ASP A 44 -21.90 -7.72 13.59
N GLY A 45 -21.91 -6.41 13.29
CA GLY A 45 -22.75 -5.82 12.25
C GLY A 45 -22.55 -6.51 10.91
N LEU A 46 -21.30 -6.64 10.44
CA LEU A 46 -20.98 -7.30 9.18
C LEU A 46 -21.52 -8.74 9.12
N ARG A 47 -21.39 -9.52 10.19
CA ARG A 47 -21.97 -10.88 10.26
C ARG A 47 -23.49 -10.86 10.15
N ASN A 48 -24.15 -9.98 10.90
CA ASN A 48 -25.61 -9.89 10.93
C ASN A 48 -26.22 -9.46 9.59
N TYR A 49 -25.46 -8.78 8.73
CA TYR A 49 -25.90 -8.34 7.40
C TYR A 49 -25.34 -9.20 6.25
N GLY A 50 -24.80 -10.38 6.55
CA GLY A 50 -24.39 -11.37 5.53
C GLY A 50 -23.00 -11.15 4.93
N TYR A 51 -22.19 -10.27 5.51
CA TYR A 51 -20.79 -10.04 5.12
C TYR A 51 -19.84 -10.91 5.97
N GLU A 52 -20.14 -12.22 6.06
CA GLU A 52 -19.41 -13.15 6.93
C GLU A 52 -17.94 -13.28 6.57
N ASP A 53 -17.61 -13.32 5.27
CA ASP A 53 -16.23 -13.41 4.79
C ASP A 53 -15.39 -12.23 5.29
N ILE A 54 -15.91 -11.01 5.13
CA ILE A 54 -15.26 -9.77 5.57
C ILE A 54 -15.15 -9.74 7.10
N ALA A 55 -16.19 -10.17 7.82
CA ALA A 55 -16.17 -10.21 9.28
C ALA A 55 -15.17 -11.24 9.83
N ASN A 56 -14.99 -12.37 9.15
CA ASN A 56 -14.03 -13.40 9.53
C ASN A 56 -12.59 -12.93 9.28
N ASP A 57 -12.34 -12.28 8.15
CA ASP A 57 -11.03 -11.68 7.84
C ASP A 57 -10.63 -10.64 8.90
N LEU A 58 -11.59 -9.81 9.33
CA LEU A 58 -11.39 -8.80 10.36
C LEU A 58 -11.16 -9.41 11.75
N LYS A 59 -11.95 -10.41 12.15
CA LYS A 59 -11.81 -11.04 13.48
C LYS A 59 -10.47 -11.75 13.67
N CYS A 60 -9.97 -12.41 12.63
CA CYS A 60 -8.67 -13.09 12.67
C CYS A 60 -7.48 -12.13 12.90
N ALA A 61 -7.63 -10.83 12.65
CA ALA A 61 -6.59 -9.84 12.87
C ALA A 61 -6.48 -9.37 14.33
N SER A 62 -7.56 -9.48 15.13
CA SER A 62 -7.62 -8.95 16.50
C SER A 62 -7.03 -9.89 17.56
N GLU A 63 -7.12 -11.22 17.39
CA GLU A 63 -6.75 -12.21 18.44
C GLU A 63 -5.23 -12.51 18.56
N LYS A 64 -4.34 -11.79 17.86
CA LYS A 64 -2.88 -12.09 17.82
C LYS A 64 -1.97 -11.12 18.60
N MET A 65 -2.45 -10.49 19.67
CA MET A 65 -1.60 -9.75 20.61
C MET A 65 -1.45 -10.48 21.94
N GLY A 66 -0.43 -11.34 22.02
CA GLY A 66 0.15 -11.83 23.29
C GLY A 66 1.66 -11.55 23.28
N PRO A 67 2.29 -11.19 24.43
CA PRO A 67 3.66 -10.70 24.43
C PRO A 67 4.64 -11.87 24.50
N SER A 68 5.58 -11.99 23.56
CA SER A 68 6.88 -12.59 23.82
C SER A 68 7.90 -12.28 22.73
N THR A 69 8.91 -11.53 23.14
CA THR A 69 10.30 -11.65 22.73
C THR A 69 10.70 -13.06 22.34
N THR A 70 11.27 -13.25 21.15
CA THR A 70 12.56 -13.93 20.88
C THR A 70 12.83 -13.96 19.37
N SER A 71 14.07 -13.63 19.04
CA SER A 71 14.71 -13.54 17.72
C SER A 71 14.77 -14.86 16.95
N VAL A 72 14.09 -14.96 15.80
CA VAL A 72 14.36 -15.89 14.67
C VAL A 72 13.76 -15.25 13.38
N PRO A 73 14.27 -15.55 12.16
CA PRO A 73 14.06 -14.74 10.97
C PRO A 73 12.61 -14.84 10.47
N VAL A 74 12.02 -13.67 10.29
CA VAL A 74 10.59 -13.48 10.07
C VAL A 74 10.19 -13.95 8.67
N GLU A 75 9.50 -15.09 8.62
CA GLU A 75 8.60 -15.43 7.54
C GLU A 75 7.38 -14.48 7.56
N ASN A 76 7.05 -14.01 6.37
CA ASN A 76 6.02 -13.01 6.10
C ASN A 76 4.63 -13.48 6.53
N LYS A 77 4.09 -12.93 7.63
CA LYS A 77 2.64 -12.78 7.84
C LYS A 77 2.38 -11.73 8.92
N GLY A 78 2.11 -10.50 8.49
CA GLY A 78 1.76 -9.39 9.36
C GLY A 78 2.52 -8.10 9.04
N LEU A 79 2.28 -7.52 7.86
CA LEU A 79 2.69 -6.15 7.57
C LEU A 79 1.42 -5.32 7.42
N SER A 80 1.21 -4.38 8.34
CA SER A 80 0.02 -3.53 8.44
C SER A 80 -0.21 -2.70 7.17
N ASP A 81 -1.46 -2.24 6.96
CA ASP A 81 -1.96 -1.47 5.81
C ASP A 81 -1.21 -0.17 5.46
N TRP A 82 -0.19 0.22 6.23
CA TRP A 82 0.71 1.34 5.94
C TRP A 82 2.16 0.94 5.67
N THR A 83 2.43 -0.36 5.62
CA THR A 83 3.78 -0.87 5.38
C THR A 83 4.01 -0.96 3.87
N VAL A 84 5.06 -0.29 3.41
CA VAL A 84 5.50 -0.40 2.02
C VAL A 84 5.74 -1.88 1.72
N PRO A 85 5.10 -2.46 0.68
CA PRO A 85 5.26 -3.87 0.36
C PRO A 85 6.74 -4.22 0.14
N LEU A 86 7.21 -5.32 0.73
CA LEU A 86 8.63 -5.70 0.73
C LEU A 86 9.23 -5.78 -0.67
N TYR A 87 8.44 -6.22 -1.66
CA TYR A 87 8.90 -6.28 -3.06
C TYR A 87 9.27 -4.90 -3.60
N LYS A 88 8.54 -3.84 -3.24
CA LYS A 88 8.85 -2.46 -3.66
C LYS A 88 10.18 -2.01 -3.06
N ILE A 89 10.44 -2.40 -1.81
CA ILE A 89 11.70 -2.09 -1.13
C ILE A 89 12.87 -2.80 -1.80
N ARG A 90 12.70 -4.08 -2.11
CA ARG A 90 13.72 -4.88 -2.82
C ARG A 90 14.02 -4.33 -4.21
N LEU A 91 12.99 -3.93 -4.96
CA LEU A 91 13.13 -3.27 -6.26
C LEU A 91 13.88 -1.94 -6.13
N GLN A 92 13.54 -1.10 -5.14
CA GLN A 92 14.20 0.19 -4.95
C GLN A 92 15.66 0.05 -4.51
N LYS A 93 15.99 -0.86 -3.59
CA LYS A 93 17.39 -1.11 -3.19
C LYS A 93 18.28 -1.57 -4.34
N ASN A 94 17.69 -2.31 -5.29
CA ASN A 94 18.42 -2.83 -6.45
C ASN A 94 18.23 -1.99 -7.72
N TYR A 95 17.57 -0.83 -7.63
CA TYR A 95 17.15 -0.03 -8.79
C TYR A 95 18.30 0.30 -9.73
N SER A 96 19.43 0.79 -9.19
CA SER A 96 20.61 1.13 -9.99
C SER A 96 21.19 -0.10 -10.70
N ASN A 97 21.31 -1.23 -10.01
CA ASN A 97 21.85 -2.46 -10.59
C ASN A 97 20.94 -2.98 -11.72
N ILE A 98 19.62 -2.92 -11.53
CA ILE A 98 18.66 -3.35 -12.53
C ILE A 98 18.75 -2.48 -13.78
N ILE A 99 18.84 -1.16 -13.62
CA ILE A 99 18.89 -0.22 -14.75
C ILE A 99 20.13 -0.43 -15.64
N THR A 100 21.27 -0.73 -15.04
CA THR A 100 22.54 -0.84 -15.76
C THR A 100 22.82 -2.24 -16.31
N SER A 101 22.20 -3.28 -15.75
CA SER A 101 22.59 -4.66 -16.05
C SER A 101 21.59 -5.41 -16.91
N VAL A 102 20.32 -4.97 -16.95
CA VAL A 102 19.23 -5.75 -17.54
C VAL A 102 18.94 -5.31 -18.97
N LYS A 103 18.76 -6.28 -19.88
CA LYS A 103 18.20 -6.04 -21.21
C LYS A 103 16.67 -6.08 -21.16
N HIS A 104 16.03 -4.98 -21.57
CA HIS A 104 14.59 -4.81 -21.41
C HIS A 104 13.76 -5.68 -22.36
N ASP A 105 14.24 -5.95 -23.59
CA ASP A 105 13.44 -6.61 -24.64
C ASP A 105 12.85 -7.97 -24.20
N LEU A 106 13.70 -8.88 -23.72
CA LEU A 106 13.29 -10.24 -23.32
C LEU A 106 12.36 -10.24 -22.09
N ILE A 107 12.53 -9.25 -21.21
CA ILE A 107 11.76 -9.16 -19.98
C ILE A 107 10.39 -8.56 -20.25
N VAL A 108 10.32 -7.52 -21.08
CA VAL A 108 9.06 -6.89 -21.45
C VAL A 108 8.16 -7.89 -22.19
N ASP A 109 8.71 -8.70 -23.10
CA ASP A 109 7.95 -9.74 -23.80
C ASP A 109 7.35 -10.78 -22.84
N HIS A 110 8.15 -11.24 -21.87
CA HIS A 110 7.67 -12.16 -20.83
C HIS A 110 6.57 -11.53 -19.97
N LEU A 111 6.76 -10.27 -19.56
CA LEU A 111 5.80 -9.55 -18.73
C LEU A 111 4.48 -9.24 -19.45
N ILE A 112 4.49 -9.06 -20.77
CA ILE A 112 3.26 -8.98 -21.58
C ILE A 112 2.57 -10.34 -21.62
N SER A 113 3.33 -11.43 -21.85
CA SER A 113 2.77 -12.80 -21.88
C SER A 113 2.13 -13.20 -20.56
N CYS A 114 2.61 -12.69 -19.43
CA CYS A 114 2.02 -12.90 -18.10
C CYS A 114 0.95 -11.87 -17.72
N ALA A 115 0.52 -11.00 -18.65
CA ALA A 115 -0.45 -9.93 -18.44
C ALA A 115 -0.07 -8.94 -17.31
N VAL A 116 1.22 -8.81 -17.01
CA VAL A 116 1.75 -7.85 -16.03
C VAL A 116 1.90 -6.45 -16.65
N LEU A 117 2.30 -6.41 -17.92
CA LEU A 117 2.36 -5.17 -18.71
C LEU A 117 1.30 -5.19 -19.79
N THR A 118 0.73 -4.01 -20.06
CA THR A 118 -0.13 -3.83 -21.24
C THR A 118 0.73 -3.53 -22.47
N ILE A 119 0.15 -3.74 -23.66
CA ILE A 119 0.78 -3.33 -24.93
C ILE A 119 1.10 -1.82 -24.92
N GLY A 120 0.24 -1.01 -24.29
CA GLY A 120 0.46 0.43 -24.14
C GLY A 120 1.66 0.77 -23.26
N ASP A 121 1.94 -0.02 -22.22
CA ASP A 121 3.12 0.18 -21.38
C ASP A 121 4.41 -0.22 -22.11
N CYS A 122 4.36 -1.31 -22.87
CA CYS A 122 5.45 -1.72 -23.76
C CYS A 122 5.81 -0.64 -24.78
N GLN A 123 4.82 -0.03 -25.43
CA GLN A 123 5.05 1.07 -26.38
C GLN A 123 5.72 2.28 -25.69
N LYS A 124 5.30 2.63 -24.47
CA LYS A 124 5.92 3.71 -23.69
C LYS A 124 7.36 3.39 -23.29
N ILE A 125 7.64 2.14 -22.93
CA ILE A 125 9.00 1.68 -22.60
C ILE A 125 9.86 1.73 -23.86
N ASN A 126 9.41 1.13 -24.96
CA ASN A 126 10.16 1.08 -26.22
C ASN A 126 10.36 2.44 -26.89
N ALA A 127 9.51 3.43 -26.59
CA ALA A 127 9.68 4.81 -27.03
C ALA A 127 10.88 5.51 -26.36
N CYS A 128 11.45 4.96 -25.28
CA CYS A 128 12.64 5.52 -24.64
C CYS A 128 13.92 5.25 -25.49
N PRO A 129 14.80 6.27 -25.67
CA PRO A 129 15.95 6.18 -26.56
C PRO A 129 17.12 5.32 -26.04
N SER A 130 17.30 5.16 -24.73
CA SER A 130 18.38 4.34 -24.15
C SER A 130 17.86 3.18 -23.33
N GLU A 131 18.62 2.07 -23.26
CA GLU A 131 18.28 0.92 -22.41
C GLU A 131 18.10 1.32 -20.95
N GLU A 132 18.94 2.21 -20.43
CA GLU A 132 18.77 2.70 -19.06
C GLU A 132 17.43 3.41 -18.84
N GLN A 133 16.98 4.22 -19.80
CA GLN A 133 15.69 4.90 -19.71
C GLN A 133 14.51 3.94 -19.88
N LYS A 134 14.65 2.93 -20.75
CA LYS A 134 13.70 1.82 -20.90
C LYS A 134 13.55 1.06 -19.57
N ASN A 135 14.67 0.71 -18.95
CA ASN A 135 14.71 0.03 -17.65
C ASN A 135 14.15 0.87 -16.52
N ARG A 136 14.42 2.19 -16.50
CA ARG A 136 13.78 3.11 -15.54
C ARG A 136 12.27 3.08 -15.68
N LYS A 137 11.76 3.15 -16.91
CA LYS A 137 10.32 3.14 -17.19
C LYS A 137 9.66 1.82 -16.81
N LEU A 138 10.35 0.70 -17.09
CA LEU A 138 9.94 -0.63 -16.67
C LEU A 138 9.87 -0.72 -15.14
N MET A 139 10.90 -0.27 -14.44
CA MET A 139 10.95 -0.28 -12.98
C MET A 139 9.90 0.62 -12.35
N ASP A 140 9.66 1.81 -12.92
CA ASP A 140 8.57 2.69 -12.48
C ASP A 140 7.23 1.96 -12.60
N THR A 141 7.00 1.23 -13.68
CA THR A 141 5.76 0.46 -13.88
C THR A 141 5.63 -0.67 -12.84
N LEU A 142 6.71 -1.42 -12.59
CA LEU A 142 6.74 -2.48 -11.57
C LEU A 142 6.56 -1.97 -10.14
N LEU A 143 7.08 -0.78 -9.82
CA LEU A 143 6.91 -0.14 -8.51
C LEU A 143 5.46 0.31 -8.25
N HIS A 144 4.71 0.63 -9.30
CA HIS A 144 3.28 0.94 -9.22
C HIS A 144 2.40 -0.30 -9.37
N GLY A 145 2.96 -1.42 -9.82
CA GLY A 145 2.30 -2.71 -9.95
C GLY A 145 2.04 -3.42 -8.62
N ASN A 146 1.60 -4.68 -8.73
CA ASN A 146 1.33 -5.57 -7.62
C ASN A 146 2.48 -6.58 -7.41
N GLU A 147 2.39 -7.39 -6.36
CA GLU A 147 3.40 -8.41 -6.03
C GLU A 147 3.52 -9.50 -7.13
N ASN A 148 2.43 -9.77 -7.85
CA ASN A 148 2.46 -10.68 -8.99
C ASN A 148 3.42 -10.19 -10.07
N GLY A 149 3.38 -8.89 -10.40
CA GLY A 149 4.30 -8.30 -11.37
C GLY A 149 5.77 -8.40 -10.94
N PHE A 150 6.06 -8.30 -9.65
CA PHE A 150 7.39 -8.54 -9.12
C PHE A 150 7.84 -10.00 -9.27
N THR A 151 6.95 -10.95 -8.99
CA THR A 151 7.25 -12.38 -9.09
C THR A 151 7.54 -12.77 -10.53
N GLU A 152 6.70 -12.33 -11.46
CA GLU A 152 6.91 -12.56 -12.90
C GLU A 152 8.15 -11.85 -13.43
N PHE A 153 8.50 -10.68 -12.91
CA PHE A 153 9.76 -10.02 -13.25
C PHE A 153 10.98 -10.84 -12.81
N LEU A 154 10.95 -11.43 -11.60
CA LEU A 154 12.02 -12.32 -11.14
C LEU A 154 12.07 -13.61 -11.96
N ASN A 155 10.92 -14.14 -12.39
CA ASN A 155 10.87 -15.30 -13.28
C ASN A 155 11.46 -14.97 -14.65
N ALA A 156 11.13 -13.81 -15.22
CA ALA A 156 11.73 -13.31 -16.46
C ALA A 156 13.26 -13.24 -16.36
N LEU A 157 13.79 -12.70 -15.26
CA LEU A 157 15.23 -12.64 -15.02
C LEU A 157 15.84 -14.04 -14.86
N ARG A 158 15.13 -15.01 -14.28
CA ARG A 158 15.64 -16.38 -14.13
C ARG A 158 15.62 -17.20 -15.40
N ASN A 159 14.75 -16.85 -16.34
CA ASN A 159 14.70 -17.49 -17.65
C ASN A 159 15.99 -17.23 -18.45
N ASP A 160 16.73 -16.16 -18.12
CA ASP A 160 18.07 -15.95 -18.63
C ASP A 160 19.12 -16.27 -17.55
N SER A 161 19.98 -17.26 -17.85
CA SER A 161 21.09 -17.63 -16.96
C SER A 161 22.01 -16.46 -16.60
N ALA A 162 22.13 -15.44 -17.46
CA ALA A 162 22.94 -14.25 -17.20
C ALA A 162 22.38 -13.37 -16.07
N TYR A 163 21.07 -13.49 -15.78
CA TYR A 163 20.38 -12.68 -14.77
C TYR A 163 19.85 -13.51 -13.59
N ALA A 164 20.06 -14.83 -13.57
CA ALA A 164 19.63 -15.68 -12.47
C ALA A 164 20.22 -15.27 -11.12
N ASP A 165 21.51 -14.90 -11.09
CA ASP A 165 22.18 -14.41 -9.88
C ASP A 165 21.63 -13.05 -9.44
N LEU A 166 21.32 -12.17 -10.40
CA LEU A 166 20.69 -10.88 -10.13
C LEU A 166 19.28 -11.08 -9.55
N ALA A 167 18.49 -12.00 -10.11
CA ALA A 167 17.15 -12.32 -9.61
C ALA A 167 17.19 -12.84 -8.17
N ASN A 168 18.14 -13.73 -7.85
CA ASN A 168 18.32 -14.25 -6.50
C ASN A 168 18.79 -13.16 -5.54
N LYS A 169 19.73 -12.31 -5.97
CA LYS A 169 20.17 -11.15 -5.20
C LYS A 169 19.01 -10.22 -4.86
N ILE A 170 18.13 -9.91 -5.83
CA ILE A 170 16.95 -9.06 -5.60
C ILE A 170 15.96 -9.75 -4.65
N LYS A 171 15.67 -11.05 -4.86
CA LYS A 171 14.72 -11.81 -4.02
C LYS A 171 15.15 -11.88 -2.56
N TYR A 172 16.43 -12.12 -2.31
CA TYR A 172 16.99 -12.29 -0.96
C TYR A 172 17.64 -11.02 -0.41
N THR A 173 17.44 -9.87 -1.06
CA THR A 173 17.92 -8.60 -0.51
C THR A 173 17.28 -8.37 0.86
N GLU A 174 18.13 -8.24 1.88
CA GLU A 174 17.72 -7.90 3.23
C GLU A 174 17.06 -6.53 3.24
N VAL A 175 15.87 -6.47 3.85
CA VAL A 175 15.10 -5.25 4.03
C VAL A 175 15.22 -4.84 5.48
N THR A 176 15.86 -3.70 5.73
CA THR A 176 16.02 -3.15 7.07
C THR A 176 14.90 -2.17 7.41
N SER A 177 14.69 -1.89 8.69
CA SER A 177 13.75 -0.87 9.16
C SER A 177 14.06 0.53 8.61
N THR A 178 15.35 0.83 8.37
CA THR A 178 15.81 2.06 7.71
C THR A 178 15.34 2.13 6.26
N ASP A 179 15.39 1.02 5.53
CA ASP A 179 14.92 0.96 4.14
C ASP A 179 13.41 1.21 4.05
N ILE A 180 12.63 0.62 4.97
CA ILE A 180 11.18 0.85 5.07
C ILE A 180 10.90 2.33 5.30
N SER A 181 11.62 2.96 6.24
CA SER A 181 11.45 4.37 6.62
C SER A 181 11.82 5.35 5.50
N ASN A 182 12.92 5.09 4.80
CA ASN A 182 13.37 5.90 3.67
C ASN A 182 12.33 5.92 2.54
N ILE A 183 11.73 4.77 2.27
CA ILE A 183 10.76 4.63 1.20
C ILE A 183 9.42 5.24 1.59
N GLN A 184 8.96 5.04 2.83
CA GLN A 184 7.80 5.76 3.37
C GLN A 184 7.97 7.28 3.28
N SER A 185 9.16 7.81 3.56
CA SER A 185 9.47 9.23 3.38
C SER A 185 9.31 9.66 1.92
N CYS A 186 9.84 8.89 0.96
CA CYS A 186 9.68 9.17 -0.47
C CYS A 186 8.22 9.12 -0.97
N TYR A 187 7.41 8.19 -0.48
CA TYR A 187 5.97 8.12 -0.80
C TYR A 187 5.19 9.30 -0.20
N ASN A 188 5.53 9.71 1.04
CA ASN A 188 4.92 10.86 1.70
C ASN A 188 5.27 12.21 1.04
N ILE A 189 6.48 12.34 0.49
CA ILE A 189 6.91 13.54 -0.26
C ILE A 189 6.15 13.66 -1.59
N ASN A 190 5.91 12.55 -2.30
CA ASN A 190 5.13 12.56 -3.54
C ASN A 190 3.65 12.88 -3.30
N LYS A 191 3.07 12.50 -2.15
CA LYS A 191 1.70 12.89 -1.76
C LYS A 191 1.55 14.41 -1.58
N ARG A 192 2.59 15.11 -1.11
CA ARG A 192 2.59 16.59 -1.00
C ARG A 192 2.74 17.28 -2.35
N LYS A 193 3.45 16.67 -3.30
CA LYS A 193 3.73 17.24 -4.62
C LYS A 193 2.52 17.21 -5.58
N TYR A 194 1.55 16.33 -5.34
CA TYR A 194 0.30 16.21 -6.12
C TYR A 194 -0.96 16.76 -5.40
N GLY A 195 -0.82 17.64 -4.41
CA GLY A 195 -1.92 18.52 -3.99
C GLY A 195 -2.99 17.92 -3.07
N LEU A 196 -2.59 17.45 -1.88
CA LEU A 196 -3.47 17.42 -0.71
C LEU A 196 -2.88 18.33 0.37
N ASN A 197 -2.90 19.63 0.10
CA ASN A 197 -2.74 20.66 1.13
C ASN A 197 -4.10 20.78 1.83
N VAL A 198 -4.29 20.05 2.94
CA VAL A 198 -5.25 20.52 3.94
C VAL A 198 -4.54 21.67 4.64
N GLN A 199 -4.75 22.88 4.15
CA GLN A 199 -4.39 24.07 4.92
C GLN A 199 -5.19 24.01 6.22
N GLU A 200 -4.49 23.90 7.34
CA GLU A 200 -5.02 24.24 8.66
C GLU A 200 -5.37 25.73 8.65
N THR A 201 -6.57 26.07 8.19
CA THR A 201 -7.17 27.38 8.50
C THR A 201 -7.58 27.34 9.97
N THR A 202 -6.62 27.68 10.83
CA THR A 202 -6.89 28.12 12.21
C THR A 202 -7.75 29.39 12.13
N THR A 203 -9.07 29.20 12.09
CA THR A 203 -10.03 30.29 12.26
C THR A 203 -10.03 30.62 13.75
N GLN A 204 -9.31 31.68 14.12
CA GLN A 204 -9.43 32.30 15.42
C GLN A 204 -10.89 32.77 15.61
N LEU A 205 -11.51 32.30 16.69
CA LEU A 205 -12.80 32.78 17.19
C LEU A 205 -12.74 34.32 17.41
N PRO A 206 -13.72 35.10 16.92
CA PRO A 206 -13.94 36.44 17.45
C PRO A 206 -14.50 36.34 18.88
N LYS A 207 -13.75 36.89 19.83
CA LYS A 207 -14.20 37.15 21.20
C LYS A 207 -15.45 38.03 21.15
N LYS A 208 -16.57 37.53 21.70
CA LYS A 208 -17.72 38.35 22.10
C LYS A 208 -17.25 39.48 23.03
N PRO A 209 -17.67 40.74 22.80
CA PRO A 209 -17.73 41.72 23.86
C PRO A 209 -18.97 41.43 24.72
N LYS A 210 -18.77 41.41 26.04
CA LYS A 210 -19.82 41.43 27.04
C LYS A 210 -20.43 42.84 27.15
N GLU A 211 -21.74 42.84 27.36
CA GLU A 211 -22.53 43.70 28.26
C GLU A 211 -22.42 45.24 28.15
N ASN A 212 -23.58 45.86 27.91
CA ASN A 212 -24.33 46.52 28.99
C ASN A 212 -25.84 46.29 28.78
#